data_AF-A0A7R8ZG85-F1
#
_entry.id   AF-A0A7R8ZG85-F1
#
_cell.length_a   1.000
_cell.length_b   1.000
_cell.length_c   1.000
_cell.angle_alpha   90.00
_cell.angle_beta   90.00
_cell.angle_gamma   90.00
#
_symmetry.space_group_name_H-M   'P 1'
#
loop_
_entity.id
_entity.type
_entity.pdbx_description
1 polymer ?
#
loop_
_entity_poly.entity_id
_entity_poly.type
_entity_poly.pdbx_seq_one_letter_code
_entity_poly.pdbx_strand_id
1 'polypeptide(L)'
;MIFNLDDEHNVTETVLSVAPLQSQLGRVRPRSPQRVRIQPVKHQHTPPRERYGVDITPLSYVPGGKIEKYLGNLNFFFIRESTGIRECGGLSGFVHSFVTEVLAIVRAHVTALGGNAMVAYFISECILYHNPHKN
;
A
#
# COMPACT_ATOMS: atom_id res chain seq x y z
N MET A 1 -12.51 -1.39 -0.32
CA MET A 1 -13.32 -1.12 -1.51
C MET A 1 -12.35 -0.91 -2.66
N ILE A 2 -12.47 -1.68 -3.73
CA ILE A 2 -11.54 -1.67 -4.87
C ILE A 2 -12.34 -1.22 -6.10
N PHE A 3 -11.79 -0.26 -6.85
CA PHE A 3 -12.25 0.10 -8.18
C PHE A 3 -11.22 -0.42 -9.20
N ASN A 4 -11.70 -0.99 -10.30
CA ASN A 4 -10.90 -1.24 -11.50
C ASN A 4 -11.09 -0.06 -12.46
N LEU A 5 -9.97 0.45 -12.99
CA LEU A 5 -9.95 1.38 -14.12
C LEU A 5 -9.74 0.54 -15.38
N ASP A 6 -10.80 0.38 -16.17
CA ASP A 6 -10.70 -0.15 -17.53
C ASP A 6 -10.49 1.03 -18.49
N ASP A 7 -9.23 1.33 -18.80
CA ASP A 7 -8.84 2.17 -19.94
C ASP A 7 -8.46 1.26 -21.11
N GLU A 8 -9.40 0.98 -22.02
CA GLU A 8 -9.06 0.54 -23.37
C GLU A 8 -10.19 0.90 -24.36
N HIS A 9 -9.92 1.89 -25.22
CA HIS A 9 -10.60 2.02 -26.52
C HIS A 9 -9.53 2.34 -27.57
N ASN A 10 -8.96 1.30 -28.16
CA ASN A 10 -8.19 1.40 -29.39
C ASN A 10 -9.15 1.17 -30.57
N VAL A 11 -9.41 2.22 -31.34
CA VAL A 11 -10.25 2.19 -32.53
C VAL A 11 -9.42 1.60 -33.68
N THR A 12 -9.83 0.46 -34.22
CA THR A 12 -9.51 0.08 -35.60
C THR A 12 -10.75 -0.49 -36.27
N GLU A 13 -11.34 0.34 -37.13
CA GLU A 13 -12.29 -0.05 -38.16
C GLU A 13 -11.64 -1.03 -39.14
N THR A 14 -12.38 -2.05 -39.58
CA THR A 14 -12.78 -2.26 -40.99
C THR A 14 -13.31 -3.69 -41.13
N VAL A 15 -14.61 -3.82 -41.41
CA VAL A 15 -15.26 -5.06 -41.87
C VAL A 15 -15.85 -4.75 -43.25
N LEU A 16 -15.72 -5.68 -44.21
CA LEU A 16 -16.85 -6.26 -44.97
C LEU A 16 -16.40 -7.22 -46.09
N SER A 17 -16.89 -8.48 -45.99
CA SER A 17 -17.48 -9.39 -47.02
C SER A 17 -16.59 -9.85 -48.21
N VAL A 18 -16.59 -11.10 -48.72
CA VAL A 18 -17.68 -12.02 -49.13
C VAL A 18 -17.11 -13.45 -49.38
N ALA A 19 -17.92 -14.52 -49.26
CA ALA A 19 -17.61 -15.94 -49.59
C ALA A 19 -17.83 -16.26 -51.11
N PRO A 20 -17.52 -17.44 -51.73
CA PRO A 20 -17.99 -18.80 -51.33
C PRO A 20 -17.08 -20.03 -51.69
N LEU A 21 -17.64 -21.24 -51.42
CA LEU A 21 -17.14 -22.62 -51.50
C LEU A 21 -16.27 -23.06 -52.71
N GLN A 22 -15.27 -23.92 -52.44
CA GLN A 22 -15.02 -25.16 -53.21
C GLN A 22 -14.13 -26.18 -52.46
N SER A 23 -14.48 -27.45 -52.64
CA SER A 23 -13.87 -28.68 -52.11
C SER A 23 -12.50 -29.01 -52.72
N GLN A 24 -11.59 -29.65 -51.97
CA GLN A 24 -10.88 -30.93 -52.28
C GLN A 24 -9.59 -31.11 -51.44
N LEU A 25 -9.39 -32.36 -51.00
CA LEU A 25 -8.21 -33.07 -50.48
C LEU A 25 -7.01 -32.28 -49.90
N GLY A 26 -6.70 -32.54 -48.62
CA GLY A 26 -5.39 -32.25 -48.03
C GLY A 26 -5.40 -32.20 -46.52
N ARG A 27 -5.16 -33.35 -45.86
CA ARG A 27 -5.08 -33.47 -44.41
C ARG A 27 -3.78 -32.82 -43.91
N VAL A 28 -3.83 -31.56 -43.49
CA VAL A 28 -2.74 -30.94 -42.70
C VAL A 28 -3.31 -30.61 -41.32
N ARG A 29 -2.89 -31.41 -40.32
CA ARG A 29 -3.22 -31.14 -38.91
C ARG A 29 -2.59 -29.79 -38.54
N PRO A 30 -3.37 -28.78 -38.12
CA PRO A 30 -2.77 -27.56 -37.58
C PRO A 30 -2.04 -27.92 -36.29
N ARG A 31 -0.75 -27.61 -36.23
CA ARG A 31 0.04 -27.71 -35.00
C ARG A 31 -0.63 -26.82 -33.95
N SER A 32 -0.93 -27.39 -32.80
CA SER A 32 -1.43 -26.67 -31.63
C SER A 32 -0.60 -25.40 -31.39
N PRO A 33 -1.22 -24.23 -31.20
CA PRO A 33 -0.47 -23.03 -30.86
C PRO A 33 0.33 -23.31 -29.60
N GLN A 34 1.64 -23.09 -29.70
CA GLN A 34 2.54 -23.18 -28.55
C GLN A 34 1.98 -22.24 -27.50
N ARG A 35 1.46 -22.82 -26.40
CA ARG A 35 1.04 -22.06 -25.22
C ARG A 35 2.27 -21.29 -24.76
N VAL A 36 2.33 -20.00 -25.11
CA VAL A 36 3.30 -19.08 -24.53
C VAL A 36 3.01 -19.14 -23.04
N ARG A 37 3.94 -19.75 -22.31
CA ARG A 37 3.91 -19.80 -20.86
C ARG A 37 4.13 -18.37 -20.40
N ILE A 38 3.04 -17.62 -20.26
CA ILE A 38 3.03 -16.36 -19.50
C ILE A 38 3.43 -16.79 -18.10
N GLN A 39 4.71 -16.57 -17.77
CA GLN A 39 5.16 -16.72 -16.40
C GLN A 39 4.30 -15.74 -15.59
N PRO A 40 3.69 -16.16 -14.47
CA PRO A 40 2.99 -15.21 -13.62
C PRO A 40 4.02 -14.13 -13.27
N VAL A 41 3.72 -12.90 -13.65
CA VAL A 41 4.49 -11.73 -13.26
C VAL A 41 4.48 -11.76 -11.75
N LYS A 42 5.58 -12.23 -11.15
CA LYS A 42 5.78 -12.04 -9.72
C LYS A 42 5.78 -10.53 -9.58
N HIS A 43 4.78 -9.99 -8.91
CA HIS A 43 4.82 -8.62 -8.40
C HIS A 43 5.96 -8.58 -7.36
N GLN A 44 7.20 -8.58 -7.84
CA GLN A 44 8.35 -8.18 -7.07
C GLN A 44 8.17 -6.68 -6.89
N HIS A 45 7.52 -6.30 -5.78
CA HIS A 45 7.68 -4.96 -5.26
C HIS A 45 9.18 -4.75 -5.08
N THR A 46 9.74 -3.89 -5.92
CA THR A 46 11.10 -3.38 -5.78
C THR A 46 11.21 -2.77 -4.38
N PRO A 47 12.26 -3.10 -3.60
CA PRO A 47 12.51 -2.36 -2.38
C PRO A 47 12.98 -0.96 -2.79
N PRO A 48 12.43 0.12 -2.21
CA PRO A 48 13.08 1.42 -2.32
C PRO A 48 14.44 1.31 -1.64
N ARG A 49 15.49 1.14 -2.44
CA ARG A 49 16.89 1.19 -2.01
C ARG A 49 17.26 2.65 -1.79
N GLU A 50 16.83 3.18 -0.66
CA GLU A 50 17.46 4.27 0.12
C GLU A 50 16.64 4.44 1.41
N ARG A 51 16.65 3.43 2.29
CA ARG A 51 15.88 3.46 3.56
C ARG A 51 16.62 4.32 4.58
N TYR A 52 16.65 5.64 4.36
CA TYR A 52 16.98 6.60 5.41
C TYR A 52 15.73 6.81 6.27
N GLY A 53 15.32 5.78 7.01
CA GLY A 53 14.11 5.84 7.82
C GLY A 53 13.76 4.52 8.49
N VAL A 54 13.07 4.63 9.63
CA VAL A 54 12.52 3.48 10.34
C VAL A 54 11.19 3.06 9.71
N ASP A 55 11.10 1.79 9.32
CA ASP A 55 9.89 1.20 8.79
C ASP A 55 8.93 0.82 9.92
N ILE A 56 7.70 1.33 9.87
CA ILE A 56 6.65 0.98 10.84
C ILE A 56 5.62 0.10 10.15
N THR A 57 5.31 -1.05 10.73
CA THR A 57 4.30 -1.98 10.22
C THR A 57 3.38 -2.48 11.35
N PRO A 58 2.06 -2.56 11.11
CA PRO A 58 1.14 -3.21 12.05
C PRO A 58 1.28 -4.73 12.04
N LEU A 59 1.93 -5.30 11.02
CA LEU A 59 2.17 -6.75 10.92
C LEU A 59 3.25 -7.18 11.92
N SER A 60 3.15 -8.42 12.42
CA SER A 60 4.19 -9.02 13.27
C SER A 60 5.46 -9.40 12.50
N TYR A 61 5.51 -9.15 11.20
CA TYR A 61 6.65 -9.41 10.32
C TYR A 61 6.83 -8.29 9.29
N VAL A 62 8.02 -8.20 8.70
CA VAL A 62 8.32 -7.24 7.62
C VAL A 62 8.23 -7.95 6.26
N PRO A 63 7.31 -7.57 5.36
CA PRO A 63 7.23 -8.16 4.03
C PRO A 63 8.54 -7.99 3.26
N GLY A 64 9.06 -9.07 2.67
CA GLY A 64 10.30 -9.05 1.90
C GLY A 64 11.58 -8.97 2.75
N GLY A 65 11.47 -9.02 4.08
CA GLY A 65 12.60 -9.04 5.01
C GLY A 65 12.51 -10.18 6.02
N LYS A 66 13.60 -10.40 6.75
CA LYS A 66 13.65 -11.31 7.91
C LYS A 66 14.11 -10.52 9.13
N ILE A 67 13.46 -10.74 10.26
CA ILE A 67 13.85 -10.13 11.54
C ILE A 67 15.03 -10.92 12.09
N GLU A 68 16.20 -10.27 12.23
CA GLU A 68 17.40 -10.90 12.79
C GLU A 68 17.44 -10.81 14.32
N LYS A 69 17.02 -9.67 14.88
CA LYS A 69 17.07 -9.40 16.31
C LYS A 69 15.95 -8.46 16.74
N TYR A 70 15.32 -8.75 17.87
CA TYR A 70 14.41 -7.84 18.55
C TYR A 70 15.20 -6.98 19.56
N LEU A 71 14.94 -5.67 19.58
CA LEU A 71 15.62 -4.72 20.45
C LEU A 71 14.82 -4.36 21.72
N GLY A 72 13.58 -4.83 21.81
CA GLY A 72 12.69 -4.60 22.95
C GLY A 72 11.27 -4.26 22.51
N ASN A 73 10.38 -4.10 23.50
CA ASN A 73 9.00 -3.67 23.29
C ASN A 73 8.87 -2.19 23.61
N LEU A 74 8.04 -1.48 22.84
CA LEU A 74 7.74 -0.07 23.06
C LEU A 74 6.31 0.07 23.56
N ASN A 75 6.12 0.93 24.56
CA ASN A 75 4.80 1.32 25.06
C ASN A 75 4.80 2.82 25.31
N PHE A 76 3.94 3.54 24.59
CA PHE A 76 3.86 5.00 24.66
C PHE A 76 2.44 5.44 25.01
N PHE A 77 2.36 6.49 25.82
CA PHE A 77 1.12 7.19 26.12
C PHE A 77 1.31 8.66 25.78
N PHE A 78 0.48 9.18 24.88
CA PHE A 78 0.55 10.57 24.43
C PHE A 78 -0.75 11.30 24.73
N ILE A 79 -0.62 12.55 25.18
CA ILE A 79 -1.73 13.46 25.43
C ILE A 79 -1.39 14.78 24.76
N ARG A 80 -2.34 15.36 24.02
CA ARG A 80 -2.20 16.67 23.38
C ARG A 80 -3.44 17.51 23.65
N GLU A 81 -3.22 18.77 24.01
CA GLU A 81 -4.26 19.78 24.18
C GLU A 81 -4.08 20.89 23.13
N SER A 82 -5.18 21.42 22.59
CA SER A 82 -5.18 22.60 21.74
C SER A 82 -6.43 23.42 21.97
N THR A 83 -6.29 24.74 21.93
CA THR A 83 -7.39 25.70 22.04
C THR A 83 -7.90 26.18 20.68
N GLY A 84 -7.16 25.99 19.59
CA GLY A 84 -7.49 26.54 18.27
C GLY A 84 -7.44 25.48 17.19
N ILE A 85 -8.53 24.71 17.03
CA ILE A 85 -8.60 23.65 16.00
C ILE A 85 -9.17 24.15 14.67
N ARG A 86 -9.94 25.25 14.67
CA ARG A 86 -10.67 25.73 13.48
C ARG A 86 -9.73 26.18 12.37
N GLU A 87 -8.73 26.98 12.72
CA GLU A 87 -7.67 27.43 11.80
C GLU A 87 -6.67 26.34 11.37
N CYS A 88 -6.69 25.14 11.97
CA CYS A 88 -5.73 24.06 11.70
C CYS A 88 -6.35 22.86 10.97
N GLY A 89 -7.41 23.06 10.17
CA GLY A 89 -8.09 21.97 9.47
C GLY A 89 -9.08 21.18 10.35
N GLY A 90 -9.55 21.81 11.43
CA GLY A 90 -10.54 21.24 12.35
C GLY A 90 -10.00 20.07 13.18
N LEU A 91 -10.93 19.28 13.70
CA LEU A 91 -10.62 18.07 14.48
C LEU A 91 -9.81 17.05 13.68
N SER A 92 -10.13 16.86 12.41
CA SER A 92 -9.42 15.94 11.53
C SER A 92 -7.97 16.36 11.32
N GLY A 93 -7.72 17.66 11.11
CA GLY A 93 -6.37 18.21 11.01
C GLY A 93 -5.58 18.01 12.30
N PHE A 94 -6.20 18.27 13.46
CA PHE A 94 -5.60 18.04 14.77
C PHE A 94 -5.22 16.57 15.02
N VAL A 95 -6.13 15.63 14.74
CA VAL A 95 -5.86 14.19 14.91
C VAL A 95 -4.77 13.74 13.95
N HIS A 96 -4.83 14.18 12.69
CA HIS A 96 -3.81 13.86 11.69
C HIS A 96 -2.43 14.36 12.14
N SER A 97 -2.31 15.64 12.51
CA SER A 97 -1.04 16.21 12.95
C SER A 97 -0.52 15.48 14.19
N PHE A 98 -1.39 15.19 15.15
CA PHE A 98 -1.03 14.45 16.35
C PHE A 98 -0.49 13.05 16.03
N VAL A 99 -1.17 12.27 15.19
CA VAL A 99 -0.70 10.94 14.78
C VAL A 99 0.64 11.04 14.03
N THR A 100 0.83 12.05 13.17
CA THR A 100 2.10 12.21 12.46
C THR A 100 3.27 12.55 13.39
N GLU A 101 3.04 13.37 14.42
CA GLU A 101 4.02 13.70 15.46
C GLU A 101 4.37 12.45 16.29
N VAL A 102 3.36 11.69 16.72
CA VAL A 102 3.55 10.43 17.45
C VAL A 102 4.39 9.45 16.63
N LEU A 103 4.07 9.26 15.34
CA LEU A 103 4.85 8.40 14.46
C LEU A 103 6.29 8.91 14.29
N ALA A 104 6.52 10.22 14.27
CA ALA A 104 7.86 10.78 14.21
C ALA A 104 8.66 10.49 15.48
N ILE A 105 8.06 10.65 16.67
CA ILE A 105 8.68 10.33 17.96
C ILE A 105 9.04 8.84 18.01
N VAL A 106 8.11 7.97 17.61
CA VAL A 106 8.33 6.53 17.57
C VAL A 106 9.48 6.15 16.64
N ARG A 107 9.53 6.72 15.41
CA ARG A 107 10.66 6.51 14.50
C ARG A 107 11.99 6.94 15.12
N ALA A 108 12.04 8.12 15.73
CA ALA A 108 13.25 8.60 16.39
C ALA A 108 13.69 7.67 17.54
N HIS A 109 12.74 7.14 18.31
CA HIS A 109 13.03 6.21 19.41
C HIS A 109 13.61 4.89 18.91
N VAL A 110 13.04 4.32 17.84
CA VAL A 110 13.56 3.09 17.23
C VAL A 110 14.99 3.30 16.71
N THR A 111 15.24 4.43 16.04
CA THR A 111 16.61 4.78 15.60
C THR A 111 17.56 4.91 16.78
N ALA A 112 17.12 5.52 17.90
CA ALA A 112 17.94 5.67 19.10
C ALA A 112 18.33 4.33 19.75
N LEU A 113 17.50 3.29 19.61
CA LEU A 113 17.82 1.93 20.01
C LEU A 113 18.77 1.20 19.04
N GLY A 114 19.07 1.79 17.88
CA GLY A 114 19.80 1.16 16.78
C GLY A 114 18.93 0.25 15.91
N GLY A 115 17.60 0.40 15.97
CA GLY A 115 16.66 -0.33 15.15
C GLY A 115 16.37 0.37 13.83
N ASN A 116 15.92 -0.41 12.85
CA ASN A 116 15.52 0.06 11.51
C ASN A 116 14.04 -0.21 11.19
N ALA A 117 13.34 -0.96 12.05
CA ALA A 117 11.92 -1.25 11.88
C ALA A 117 11.21 -1.43 13.22
N MET A 118 9.94 -1.05 13.27
CA MET A 118 8.99 -1.39 14.33
C MET A 118 7.87 -2.26 13.74
N VAL A 119 7.68 -3.43 14.32
CA VAL A 119 6.65 -4.39 13.94
C VAL A 119 5.54 -4.44 14.98
N ALA A 120 4.40 -5.03 14.62
CA ALA A 120 3.24 -5.17 15.49
C ALA A 120 2.78 -3.83 16.10
N TYR A 121 2.83 -2.75 15.31
CA TYR A 121 2.29 -1.46 15.74
C TYR A 121 0.76 -1.53 15.86
N PHE A 122 0.25 -1.11 17.02
CA PHE A 122 -1.18 -0.89 17.21
C PHE A 122 -1.40 0.28 18.16
N ILE A 123 -2.57 0.91 18.04
CA ILE A 123 -3.06 1.92 18.97
C ILE A 123 -4.18 1.25 19.77
N SER A 124 -3.98 1.08 21.08
CA SER A 124 -4.98 0.46 21.95
C SER A 124 -6.20 1.37 22.11
N GLU A 125 -5.97 2.64 22.46
CA GLU A 125 -7.02 3.62 22.71
C GLU A 125 -6.64 4.96 22.08
N CYS A 126 -7.60 5.61 21.44
CA CYS A 126 -7.47 6.96 20.91
C CYS A 126 -8.77 7.71 21.22
N ILE A 127 -8.74 8.51 22.29
CA ILE A 127 -9.91 9.24 22.78
C ILE A 127 -9.71 10.72 22.47
N LEU A 128 -10.70 11.32 21.82
CA LEU A 128 -10.71 12.73 21.46
C LEU A 128 -11.84 13.42 22.20
N TYR A 129 -11.49 14.35 23.08
CA TYR A 129 -12.47 15.22 23.74
C TYR A 129 -12.55 16.54 22.99
N HIS A 130 -13.74 16.88 22.51
CA HIS A 130 -14.03 18.16 21.89
C HIS A 130 -15.24 18.79 22.53
N ASN A 131 -15.08 20.03 23.02
CA ASN A 131 -16.19 20.82 23.50
C ASN A 131 -16.55 21.87 22.44
N PRO A 132 -17.65 21.71 21.69
CA PRO A 132 -18.03 22.65 20.64
C PRO A 132 -18.39 24.05 21.18
N HIS A 133 -18.59 24.19 22.50
CA HIS A 133 -18.89 25.46 23.17
C HIS A 133 -17.63 26.19 23.68
N LYS A 134 -16.47 25.53 23.67
CA LYS A 134 -15.17 26.16 23.96
C LYS A 134 -14.32 26.04 22.69
N ASN A 135 -14.38 27.11 21.89
CA ASN A 135 -13.83 27.31 20.53
C ASN A 135 -14.44 26.45 19.42
#